data_AF-A0A914EPP5-F1
#
_entry.id   AF-A0A914EPP5-F1
#
_cell.length_a   1.000
_cell.length_b   1.000
_cell.length_c   1.000
_cell.angle_alpha   90.00
_cell.angle_beta   90.00
_cell.angle_gamma   90.00
#
_symmetry.space_group_name_H-M   'P 1'
#
loop_
_entity.id
_entity.type
_entity.pdbx_description
1 polymer ?
#
loop_
_entity_poly.entity_id
_entity_poly.type
_entity_poly.pdbx_seq_one_letter_code
_entity_poly.pdbx_strand_id
1 'polypeptide(L)'
;MLSILFILASLGLLVHSLDKFSLQECGVERGCWAFPPNCTDETCDGLAKDVLLVDAGRYLAVGFSNDSMMGNDTVFECVFDQNGIGAAYISHNEATYNFQLLNASQEMIARSSADLEDGWMKCEIDLNLLSKEKVDEQERNLIPELQDDEWTLLFVRGLAIPETGEKIMHSLTPGELFPWSTGEKVRFCENCPDKFKTVIKMQQQQI
;
A
#
# COMPACT_ATOMS: atom_id res chain seq x y z
N MET A 1 -58.12 -22.11 6.10
CA MET A 1 -57.40 -20.82 6.24
C MET A 1 -55.96 -21.06 5.82
N LEU A 2 -55.53 -20.41 4.74
CA LEU A 2 -54.19 -20.52 4.17
C LEU A 2 -53.33 -19.44 4.85
N SER A 3 -52.40 -19.82 5.73
CA SER A 3 -51.44 -18.87 6.31
C SER A 3 -50.27 -18.69 5.35
N ILE A 4 -50.24 -17.54 4.68
CA ILE A 4 -49.07 -17.07 3.93
C ILE A 4 -48.16 -16.37 4.94
N LEU A 5 -47.01 -16.98 5.24
CA LEU A 5 -45.95 -16.38 6.03
C LEU A 5 -45.13 -15.47 5.10
N PHE A 6 -45.33 -14.16 5.18
CA PHE A 6 -44.43 -13.20 4.56
C PHE A 6 -43.13 -13.16 5.38
N ILE A 7 -42.09 -13.83 4.89
CA ILE A 7 -40.72 -13.57 5.35
C ILE A 7 -40.33 -12.22 4.73
N LEU A 8 -40.57 -11.13 5.45
CA LEU A 8 -39.82 -9.89 5.26
C LEU A 8 -38.37 -10.21 5.68
N ALA A 9 -37.61 -10.79 4.75
CA ALA A 9 -36.17 -10.70 4.82
C ALA A 9 -35.88 -9.21 4.66
N SER A 10 -35.68 -8.51 5.78
CA SER A 10 -34.98 -7.25 5.76
C SER A 10 -33.66 -7.53 5.08
N LEU A 11 -33.57 -7.19 3.80
CA LEU A 11 -32.32 -6.96 3.10
C LEU A 11 -31.65 -5.82 3.87
N GLY A 12 -31.05 -6.14 5.01
CA GLY A 12 -30.01 -5.31 5.56
C GLY A 12 -28.95 -5.30 4.48
N LEU A 13 -28.88 -4.20 3.73
CA LEU A 13 -27.68 -3.87 2.99
C LEU A 13 -26.55 -3.98 4.01
N LEU A 14 -25.75 -5.05 3.92
CA LEU A 14 -24.45 -5.08 4.55
C LEU A 14 -23.66 -3.99 3.85
N VAL A 15 -23.74 -2.77 4.39
CA VAL A 15 -22.80 -1.69 4.09
C VAL A 15 -21.47 -2.21 4.59
N HIS A 16 -20.65 -2.75 3.69
CA HIS A 16 -19.34 -3.28 4.01
C HIS A 16 -18.35 -2.12 4.13
N SER A 17 -18.59 -1.18 5.04
CA SER A 17 -17.66 -0.06 5.22
C SER A 17 -16.25 -0.57 5.45
N LEU A 18 -15.29 -0.11 4.65
CA LEU A 18 -13.88 -0.37 4.89
C LEU A 18 -13.53 -0.15 6.38
N ASP A 19 -13.00 -1.19 7.01
CA ASP A 19 -12.56 -1.12 8.40
C ASP A 19 -11.46 -0.06 8.53
N LYS A 20 -11.77 0.99 9.30
CA LYS A 20 -10.83 2.07 9.59
C LYS A 20 -9.74 1.60 10.52
N PHE A 21 -8.53 2.06 10.24
CA PHE A 21 -7.37 1.83 11.09
C PHE A 21 -7.43 2.67 12.37
N SER A 22 -7.00 2.11 13.51
CA SER A 22 -6.88 2.82 14.79
C SER A 22 -5.40 2.98 15.14
N LEU A 23 -4.94 4.20 15.44
CA LEU A 23 -3.56 4.40 15.87
C LEU A 23 -3.30 3.90 17.30
N GLN A 24 -4.32 3.48 18.05
CA GLN A 24 -4.12 2.97 19.40
C GLN A 24 -3.27 1.70 19.44
N GLU A 25 -3.27 0.92 18.35
CA GLU A 25 -2.42 -0.26 18.19
C GLU A 25 -0.97 0.09 17.79
N CYS A 26 -0.74 1.32 17.33
CA CYS A 26 0.57 1.79 16.89
C CYS A 26 1.55 1.94 18.05
N GLY A 27 2.76 1.43 17.86
CA GLY A 27 3.77 1.46 18.92
C GLY A 27 3.67 0.31 19.92
N VAL A 28 2.60 -0.47 19.87
CA VAL A 28 2.30 -1.51 20.86
C VAL A 28 2.18 -2.88 20.20
N GLU A 29 1.32 -2.99 19.18
CA GLU A 29 1.06 -4.24 18.46
C GLU A 29 1.48 -4.14 16.99
N ARG A 30 1.62 -2.91 16.46
CA ARG A 30 1.96 -2.63 15.07
C ARG A 30 2.90 -1.45 14.93
N GLY A 31 3.76 -1.49 13.92
CA GLY A 31 4.43 -0.30 13.40
C GLY A 31 3.46 0.47 12.50
N CYS A 32 3.54 1.79 12.52
CA CYS A 32 2.61 2.65 11.77
C CYS A 32 3.31 3.86 11.19
N TRP A 33 2.76 4.39 10.11
CA TRP A 33 3.02 5.76 9.68
C TRP A 33 1.70 6.52 9.56
N ALA A 34 1.71 7.78 9.98
CA ALA A 34 0.52 8.64 9.92
C ALA A 34 0.39 9.26 8.53
N PHE A 35 -0.72 8.97 7.84
CA PHE A 35 -1.08 9.64 6.60
C PHE A 35 -2.56 10.09 6.63
N PRO A 36 -2.89 11.37 6.33
CA PRO A 36 -1.98 12.49 6.03
C PRO A 36 -0.99 12.80 7.18
N PRO A 37 0.15 13.46 6.93
CA PRO A 37 1.15 13.71 7.97
C PRO A 37 0.54 14.42 9.20
N ASN A 38 0.90 13.96 10.39
CA ASN A 38 0.37 14.45 11.67
C ASN A 38 -1.14 14.25 11.90
N CYS A 39 -1.78 13.27 11.24
CA CYS A 39 -3.14 12.88 11.56
C CYS A 39 -3.27 12.22 12.96
N THR A 40 -4.50 12.15 13.46
CA THR A 40 -4.95 11.54 14.73
C THR A 40 -5.77 10.28 14.46
N ASP A 41 -6.18 9.52 15.49
CA ASP A 41 -7.11 8.38 15.35
C ASP A 41 -8.36 8.68 14.52
N GLU A 42 -8.89 9.90 14.63
CA GLU A 42 -10.10 10.33 13.92
C GLU A 42 -9.85 10.67 12.44
N THR A 43 -8.57 10.79 12.04
CA THR A 43 -8.17 11.31 10.72
C THR A 43 -7.15 10.44 9.97
N CYS A 44 -6.48 9.50 10.65
CA CYS A 44 -5.62 8.48 10.08
C CYS A 44 -6.42 7.22 9.80
N ASP A 45 -7.26 7.22 8.78
CA ASP A 45 -8.16 6.09 8.54
C ASP A 45 -7.44 4.83 7.99
N GLY A 46 -6.14 4.92 7.65
CA GLY A 46 -5.40 3.86 6.95
C GLY A 46 -5.86 3.67 5.50
N LEU A 47 -6.69 4.60 5.02
CA LEU A 47 -7.29 4.61 3.70
C LEU A 47 -6.67 5.72 2.86
N ALA A 48 -6.42 5.43 1.59
CA ALA A 48 -6.01 6.44 0.62
C ALA A 48 -7.22 6.89 -0.17
N LYS A 49 -7.57 8.19 -0.10
CA LYS A 49 -8.63 8.74 -0.96
C LYS A 49 -8.30 8.45 -2.43
N ASP A 50 -9.29 8.06 -3.20
CA ASP A 50 -9.14 7.87 -4.64
C ASP A 50 -8.83 9.20 -5.34
N VAL A 51 -8.22 9.10 -6.53
CA VAL A 51 -7.95 10.24 -7.42
C VAL A 51 -9.26 10.72 -8.10
N LEU A 52 -10.39 10.01 -7.91
CA LEU A 52 -11.76 10.38 -8.34
C LEU A 52 -11.88 10.63 -9.85
N LEU A 53 -11.14 9.88 -10.66
CA LEU A 53 -11.30 9.86 -12.10
C LEU A 53 -12.08 8.62 -12.51
N VAL A 54 -13.34 8.84 -12.90
CA VAL A 54 -14.21 7.82 -13.46
C VAL A 54 -13.52 7.21 -14.69
N ASP A 55 -13.55 5.88 -14.80
CA ASP A 55 -12.95 5.10 -15.89
C ASP A 55 -11.41 5.10 -15.97
N ALA A 56 -10.69 5.49 -14.92
CA ALA A 56 -9.23 5.38 -14.87
C ALA A 56 -8.77 4.18 -14.00
N GLY A 57 -7.68 3.51 -14.36
CA GLY A 57 -6.96 2.66 -13.41
C GLY A 57 -6.28 3.51 -12.33
N ARG A 58 -5.96 2.92 -11.18
CA ARG A 58 -5.25 3.60 -10.09
C ARG A 58 -4.32 2.66 -9.35
N TYR A 59 -3.39 3.21 -8.59
CA TYR A 59 -2.51 2.43 -7.75
C TYR A 59 -2.24 3.11 -6.41
N LEU A 60 -1.90 2.27 -5.44
CA LEU A 60 -1.42 2.64 -4.11
C LEU A 60 -0.11 1.90 -3.86
N ALA A 61 0.97 2.60 -3.50
CA ALA A 61 2.28 1.99 -3.39
C ALA A 61 3.09 2.54 -2.21
N VAL A 62 3.94 1.66 -1.65
CA VAL A 62 4.96 1.98 -0.65
C VAL A 62 6.32 1.47 -1.15
N GLY A 63 7.25 2.39 -1.38
CA GLY A 63 8.65 2.11 -1.71
C GLY A 63 9.53 2.05 -0.46
N PHE A 64 10.54 1.18 -0.50
CA PHE A 64 11.54 0.99 0.55
C PHE A 64 12.88 1.50 0.04
N SER A 65 13.26 2.68 0.50
CA SER A 65 14.42 3.41 -0.03
C SER A 65 15.53 3.56 1.00
N ASN A 66 16.76 3.44 0.56
CA ASN A 66 17.95 3.61 1.41
C ASN A 66 18.47 5.07 1.42
N ASP A 67 18.17 5.84 0.39
CA ASP A 67 18.66 7.21 0.14
C ASP A 67 17.53 8.26 0.05
N SER A 68 16.27 7.82 0.13
CA SER A 68 15.05 8.65 0.01
C SER A 68 14.72 9.12 -1.42
N MET A 69 15.35 8.53 -2.43
CA MET A 69 15.15 8.83 -3.85
C MET A 69 14.42 7.67 -4.55
N MET A 70 13.48 7.98 -5.45
CA MET A 70 12.57 6.99 -6.06
C MET A 70 13.13 6.14 -7.21
N GLY A 71 14.43 5.85 -7.21
CA GLY A 71 15.12 5.36 -8.40
C GLY A 71 15.70 3.94 -8.32
N ASN A 72 15.80 3.34 -7.14
CA ASN A 72 16.34 1.98 -6.97
C ASN A 72 15.72 1.35 -5.71
N ASP A 73 14.40 1.22 -5.74
CA ASP A 73 13.62 0.84 -4.57
C ASP A 73 12.76 -0.38 -4.86
N THR A 74 12.68 -1.30 -3.91
CA THR A 74 11.59 -2.27 -3.89
C THR A 74 10.31 -1.58 -3.49
N VAL A 75 9.23 -1.89 -4.19
CA VAL A 75 7.91 -1.29 -4.02
C VAL A 75 6.88 -2.38 -3.76
N PHE A 76 6.04 -2.18 -2.76
CA PHE A 76 4.84 -2.99 -2.55
C PHE A 76 3.61 -2.17 -2.89
N GLU A 77 2.68 -2.75 -3.64
CA GLU A 77 1.58 -1.97 -4.19
C GLU A 77 0.32 -2.77 -4.46
N CYS A 78 -0.80 -2.07 -4.55
CA CYS A 78 -2.01 -2.54 -5.19
C CYS A 78 -2.30 -1.71 -6.43
N VAL A 79 -2.62 -2.39 -7.54
CA VAL A 79 -3.05 -1.77 -8.79
C VAL A 79 -4.48 -2.18 -9.04
N PHE A 80 -5.35 -1.20 -9.32
CA PHE A 80 -6.77 -1.35 -9.58
C PHE A 80 -7.08 -1.05 -11.03
N ASP A 81 -7.86 -1.92 -11.66
CA ASP A 81 -8.46 -1.65 -12.96
C ASP A 81 -9.50 -0.54 -12.88
N GLN A 82 -10.08 -0.13 -14.01
CA GLN A 82 -11.17 0.87 -14.02
C GLN A 82 -12.39 0.50 -13.16
N ASN A 83 -12.68 -0.80 -13.00
CA ASN A 83 -13.87 -1.29 -12.30
C ASN A 83 -13.69 -1.38 -10.78
N GLY A 84 -12.47 -1.22 -10.27
CA GLY A 84 -12.19 -1.28 -8.83
C GLY A 84 -11.59 -2.60 -8.39
N ILE A 85 -11.35 -3.49 -9.34
CA ILE A 85 -10.77 -4.80 -9.07
C ILE A 85 -9.26 -4.59 -8.94
N GLY A 86 -8.76 -4.76 -7.73
CA GLY A 86 -7.36 -4.61 -7.39
C GLY A 86 -6.58 -5.92 -7.31
N ALA A 87 -5.29 -5.85 -7.57
CA ALA A 87 -4.33 -6.92 -7.32
C ALA A 87 -3.06 -6.34 -6.69
N ALA A 88 -2.44 -7.11 -5.79
CA ALA A 88 -1.21 -6.72 -5.11
C ALA A 88 0.03 -7.25 -5.82
N TYR A 89 1.10 -6.45 -5.81
CA TYR A 89 2.36 -6.77 -6.46
C TYR A 89 3.55 -6.31 -5.60
N ILE A 90 4.64 -7.06 -5.75
CA ILE A 90 5.99 -6.59 -5.49
C ILE A 90 6.54 -6.07 -6.81
N SER A 91 7.13 -4.89 -6.78
CA SER A 91 7.66 -4.18 -7.95
C SER A 91 9.02 -3.59 -7.63
N HIS A 92 9.72 -3.12 -8.66
CA HIS A 92 10.98 -2.41 -8.51
C HIS A 92 10.94 -1.08 -9.28
N ASN A 93 11.37 -0.01 -8.63
CA ASN A 93 11.60 1.28 -9.27
C ASN A 93 13.03 1.35 -9.77
N GLU A 94 13.17 1.72 -11.04
CA GLU A 94 14.39 2.21 -11.65
C GLU A 94 14.32 3.74 -11.79
N ALA A 95 15.41 4.36 -12.25
CA ALA A 95 15.52 5.83 -12.31
C ALA A 95 14.37 6.52 -13.07
N THR A 96 13.76 5.88 -14.07
CA THR A 96 12.72 6.50 -14.91
C THR A 96 11.50 5.63 -15.18
N TYR A 97 11.47 4.40 -14.65
CA TYR A 97 10.37 3.48 -14.88
C TYR A 97 10.21 2.53 -13.71
N ASN A 98 9.07 1.84 -13.67
CA ASN A 98 8.80 0.79 -12.71
C ASN A 98 8.33 -0.45 -13.47
N PHE A 99 8.60 -1.62 -12.90
CA PHE A 99 8.03 -2.87 -13.37
C PHE A 99 7.68 -3.79 -12.19
N GLN A 100 6.67 -4.64 -12.42
CA GLN A 100 6.26 -5.66 -11.47
C GLN A 100 7.24 -6.84 -11.49
N LEU A 101 7.59 -7.31 -10.31
CA LEU A 101 8.34 -8.53 -10.07
C LEU A 101 7.32 -9.67 -9.91
N LEU A 102 6.93 -10.30 -11.01
CA LEU A 102 5.81 -11.24 -11.06
C LEU A 102 6.12 -12.54 -10.32
N ASN A 103 7.35 -13.04 -10.43
CA ASN A 103 7.77 -14.24 -9.71
C ASN A 103 7.86 -13.97 -8.21
N ALA A 104 8.43 -12.85 -7.80
CA ALA A 104 8.46 -12.43 -6.40
C ALA A 104 7.07 -12.24 -5.82
N SER A 105 6.17 -11.60 -6.57
CA SER A 105 4.76 -11.43 -6.17
C SER A 105 4.11 -12.78 -5.91
N GLN A 106 4.34 -13.76 -6.79
CA GLN A 106 3.79 -15.11 -6.65
C GLN A 106 4.37 -15.89 -5.46
N GLU A 107 5.68 -15.79 -5.22
CA GLU A 107 6.36 -16.60 -4.19
C GLU A 107 6.27 -15.99 -2.79
N MET A 108 6.32 -14.66 -2.69
CA MET A 108 6.45 -13.95 -1.41
C MET A 108 5.13 -13.41 -0.86
N ILE A 109 4.13 -13.09 -1.69
CA ILE A 109 2.83 -12.63 -1.18
C ILE A 109 2.03 -13.85 -0.71
N ALA A 110 1.84 -13.97 0.61
CA ALA A 110 1.07 -15.05 1.20
C ALA A 110 -0.43 -14.78 1.13
N ARG A 111 -0.84 -13.53 1.36
CA ARG A 111 -2.21 -13.05 1.27
C ARG A 111 -2.21 -11.59 0.86
N SER A 112 -3.27 -11.16 0.18
CA SER A 112 -3.48 -9.76 -0.12
C SER A 112 -4.97 -9.45 -0.27
N SER A 113 -5.31 -8.19 -0.04
CA SER A 113 -6.59 -7.58 -0.39
C SER A 113 -6.36 -6.21 -1.00
N ALA A 114 -7.22 -5.84 -1.93
CA ALA A 114 -7.19 -4.55 -2.60
C ALA A 114 -8.64 -4.10 -2.79
N ASP A 115 -9.08 -3.21 -1.92
CA ASP A 115 -10.48 -2.79 -1.84
C ASP A 115 -10.63 -1.33 -2.25
N LEU A 116 -11.66 -1.05 -3.05
CA LEU A 116 -12.09 0.30 -3.43
C LEU A 116 -13.56 0.45 -3.09
N GLU A 117 -13.87 1.30 -2.11
CA GLU A 117 -15.24 1.57 -1.67
C GLU A 117 -15.41 3.07 -1.38
N ASP A 118 -16.52 3.66 -1.81
CA ASP A 118 -16.87 5.06 -1.54
C ASP A 118 -15.75 6.09 -1.82
N GLY A 119 -14.92 5.81 -2.83
CA GLY A 119 -13.80 6.67 -3.21
C GLY A 119 -12.59 6.56 -2.26
N TRP A 120 -12.45 5.44 -1.56
CA TRP A 120 -11.30 5.13 -0.70
C TRP A 120 -10.69 3.80 -1.11
N MET A 121 -9.36 3.79 -1.16
CA MET A 121 -8.55 2.61 -1.46
C MET A 121 -7.90 2.06 -0.20
N LYS A 122 -7.94 0.73 -0.07
CA LYS A 122 -7.21 -0.04 0.92
C LYS A 122 -6.37 -1.11 0.22
N CYS A 123 -5.13 -1.28 0.66
CA CYS A 123 -4.22 -2.32 0.18
C CYS A 123 -3.61 -3.01 1.39
N GLU A 124 -3.81 -4.32 1.51
CA GLU A 124 -3.19 -5.14 2.55
C GLU A 124 -2.38 -6.23 1.88
N ILE A 125 -1.13 -6.40 2.33
CA ILE A 125 -0.20 -7.38 1.78
C ILE A 125 0.49 -8.07 2.95
N ASP A 126 0.28 -9.37 3.06
CA ASP A 126 1.02 -10.24 3.97
C ASP A 126 2.15 -10.91 3.21
N LEU A 127 3.38 -10.66 3.66
CA LEU A 127 4.58 -11.20 3.05
C LEU A 127 5.15 -12.37 3.85
N ASN A 128 5.55 -13.42 3.13
CA ASN A 128 6.44 -14.44 3.65
C ASN A 128 7.87 -14.12 3.20
N LEU A 129 8.63 -13.40 4.04
CA LEU A 129 10.01 -13.01 3.72
C LEU A 129 10.95 -14.20 3.52
N LEU A 130 10.68 -15.34 4.17
CA LEU A 130 11.47 -16.57 3.99
C LEU A 130 11.32 -17.12 2.56
N SER A 131 10.16 -16.94 1.91
CA SER A 131 9.97 -17.39 0.53
C SER A 131 10.84 -16.65 -0.49
N LYS A 132 11.53 -15.57 -0.11
CA LYS A 132 12.45 -14.85 -1.01
C LYS A 132 13.48 -15.79 -1.64
N GLU A 133 13.92 -16.82 -0.94
CA GLU A 133 14.86 -17.84 -1.44
C GLU A 133 14.35 -18.64 -2.67
N LYS A 134 13.03 -18.65 -2.89
CA LYS A 134 12.37 -19.33 -4.02
C LYS A 134 12.20 -18.43 -5.24
N VAL A 135 12.38 -17.13 -5.06
CA VAL A 135 12.31 -16.15 -6.14
C VAL A 135 13.49 -16.37 -7.08
N ASP A 136 13.23 -16.30 -8.39
CA ASP A 136 14.27 -16.40 -9.39
C ASP A 136 15.37 -15.34 -9.17
N GLU A 137 16.58 -15.65 -9.63
CA GLU A 137 17.74 -14.82 -9.34
C GLU A 137 17.62 -13.38 -9.86
N GLN A 138 16.90 -13.15 -10.96
CA GLN A 138 16.79 -11.82 -11.56
C GLN A 138 15.93 -10.91 -10.68
N GLU A 139 14.74 -11.36 -10.28
CA GLU A 139 13.87 -10.56 -9.42
C GLU A 139 14.35 -10.53 -7.97
N ARG A 140 14.92 -11.64 -7.46
CA ARG A 140 15.42 -11.75 -6.09
C ARG A 140 16.53 -10.73 -5.78
N ASN A 141 17.37 -10.41 -6.77
CA ASN A 141 18.45 -9.43 -6.61
C ASN A 141 17.94 -7.97 -6.54
N LEU A 142 16.69 -7.72 -6.95
CA LEU A 142 16.05 -6.40 -6.90
C LEU A 142 15.26 -6.17 -5.60
N ILE A 143 15.26 -7.18 -4.73
CA ILE A 143 14.61 -7.15 -3.42
C ILE A 143 15.72 -7.24 -2.37
N PRO A 144 15.97 -6.21 -1.56
CA PRO A 144 16.95 -6.29 -0.49
C PRO A 144 16.44 -7.17 0.66
N GLU A 145 17.31 -7.51 1.60
CA GLU A 145 16.86 -8.11 2.87
C GLU A 145 16.25 -7.01 3.73
N LEU A 146 14.91 -6.92 3.73
CA LEU A 146 14.19 -5.82 4.41
C LEU A 146 14.46 -5.75 5.92
N GLN A 147 14.89 -6.85 6.53
CA GLN A 147 15.17 -6.93 7.96
C GLN A 147 16.60 -6.48 8.34
N ASP A 148 17.50 -6.31 7.36
CA ASP A 148 18.91 -6.07 7.60
C ASP A 148 19.29 -4.58 7.64
N ASP A 149 18.38 -3.68 7.23
CA ASP A 149 18.65 -2.24 7.12
C ASP A 149 17.51 -1.36 7.65
N GLU A 150 17.71 -0.06 7.57
CA GLU A 150 16.75 0.99 7.87
C GLU A 150 16.32 1.74 6.60
N TRP A 151 15.01 1.88 6.44
CA TRP A 151 14.37 2.34 5.21
C TRP A 151 13.68 3.68 5.41
N THR A 152 13.83 4.57 4.44
CA THR A 152 12.85 5.64 4.22
C THR A 152 11.68 5.01 3.47
N LEU A 153 10.46 5.10 4.02
CA LEU A 153 9.28 4.64 3.30
C LEU A 153 8.75 5.77 2.41
N LEU A 154 8.44 5.43 1.17
CA LEU A 154 7.95 6.34 0.14
C LEU A 154 6.51 5.95 -0.23
N PHE A 155 5.54 6.67 0.29
CA PHE A 155 4.12 6.44 0.01
C PHE A 155 3.65 7.26 -1.19
N VAL A 156 2.96 6.64 -2.13
CA VAL A 156 2.37 7.33 -3.27
C VAL A 156 1.06 6.68 -3.70
N ARG A 157 0.15 7.49 -4.21
CA ARG A 157 -1.01 7.05 -4.98
C ARG A 157 -0.99 7.72 -6.35
N GLY A 158 -1.53 7.06 -7.35
CA GLY A 158 -1.55 7.61 -8.70
C GLY A 158 -2.51 6.88 -9.63
N LEU A 159 -2.40 7.23 -10.90
CA LEU A 159 -3.24 6.66 -11.97
C LEU A 159 -2.52 5.50 -12.64
N ALA A 160 -3.29 4.58 -13.20
CA ALA A 160 -2.82 3.50 -14.05
C ALA A 160 -3.64 3.46 -15.34
N ILE A 161 -3.07 2.88 -16.40
CA ILE A 161 -3.76 2.62 -17.65
C ILE A 161 -4.85 1.56 -17.37
N PRO A 162 -6.14 1.85 -17.61
CA PRO A 162 -7.26 0.97 -17.27
C PRO A 162 -7.12 -0.48 -17.75
N GLU A 163 -6.62 -0.67 -18.97
CA GLU A 163 -6.61 -1.97 -19.64
C GLU A 163 -5.39 -2.82 -19.28
N THR A 164 -4.26 -2.19 -18.95
CA THR A 164 -2.99 -2.87 -18.72
C THR A 164 -2.57 -2.88 -17.26
N GLY A 165 -3.11 -1.97 -16.43
CA GLY A 165 -2.62 -1.71 -15.08
C GLY A 165 -1.25 -1.02 -15.06
N GLU A 166 -0.70 -0.60 -16.21
CA GLU A 166 0.58 0.09 -16.27
C GLU A 166 0.46 1.45 -15.57
N LYS A 167 1.34 1.70 -14.61
CA LYS A 167 1.28 2.89 -13.77
C LYS A 167 1.70 4.13 -14.55
N ILE A 168 0.91 5.18 -14.42
CA ILE A 168 1.28 6.51 -14.86
C ILE A 168 2.23 7.10 -13.83
N MET A 169 3.32 7.69 -14.29
CA MET A 169 4.31 8.35 -13.42
C MET A 169 3.62 9.35 -12.48
N HIS A 170 3.98 9.27 -11.20
CA HIS A 170 3.52 10.20 -10.18
C HIS A 170 4.00 11.65 -10.46
N SER A 171 3.49 12.62 -9.71
CA SER A 171 3.92 14.02 -9.87
C SER A 171 5.40 14.19 -9.50
N LEU A 172 6.11 15.06 -10.23
CA LEU A 172 7.47 15.51 -9.90
C LEU A 172 7.48 16.83 -9.10
N THR A 173 6.31 17.38 -8.82
CA THR A 173 6.13 18.59 -8.01
C THR A 173 5.22 18.32 -6.81
N PRO A 174 5.50 18.90 -5.63
CA PRO A 174 4.68 18.71 -4.42
C PRO A 174 3.19 18.92 -4.67
N GLY A 175 2.38 18.04 -4.09
CA GLY A 175 0.94 17.97 -4.35
C GLY A 175 0.36 16.58 -4.04
N GLU A 176 -0.91 16.37 -4.40
CA GLU A 176 -1.66 15.17 -4.04
C GLU A 176 -1.09 13.86 -4.59
N LEU A 177 -0.54 13.92 -5.80
CA LEU A 177 0.09 12.80 -6.50
C LEU A 177 1.62 12.81 -6.34
N PHE A 178 2.15 13.66 -5.47
CA PHE A 178 3.57 13.67 -5.15
C PHE A 178 3.85 12.71 -3.98
N PRO A 179 4.89 11.87 -4.08
CA PRO A 179 5.27 10.92 -3.04
C PRO A 179 5.53 11.57 -1.68
N TRP A 180 5.16 10.87 -0.61
CA TRP A 180 5.45 11.23 0.76
C TRP A 180 6.54 10.34 1.30
N SER A 181 7.61 10.93 1.84
CA SER A 181 8.67 10.19 2.52
C SER A 181 8.52 10.28 4.04
N THR A 182 8.87 9.21 4.74
CA THR A 182 9.00 9.26 6.20
C THR A 182 10.10 10.25 6.60
N GLY A 183 9.86 11.03 7.65
CA GLY A 183 10.85 11.99 8.18
C GLY A 183 11.99 11.33 8.96
N GLU A 184 11.89 10.03 9.19
CA GLU A 184 12.91 9.19 9.81
C GLU A 184 12.88 7.81 9.16
N LYS A 185 14.01 7.09 9.28
CA LYS A 185 14.08 5.71 8.79
C LYS A 185 13.35 4.75 9.74
N VAL A 186 12.86 3.65 9.18
CA VAL A 186 12.19 2.56 9.91
C VAL A 186 12.94 1.25 9.73
N ARG A 187 12.89 0.39 10.74
CA ARG A 187 13.52 -0.94 10.70
C ARG A 187 12.45 -2.01 10.84
N PHE A 188 12.55 -3.07 10.03
CA PHE A 188 11.69 -4.24 10.12
C PHE A 188 12.40 -5.34 10.91
N CYS A 189 12.33 -5.28 12.23
CA CYS A 189 13.09 -6.19 13.09
C CYS A 189 12.21 -6.77 14.19
N GLU A 190 12.01 -8.10 14.20
CA GLU A 190 11.13 -8.77 15.16
C GLU A 190 11.61 -8.66 16.62
N ASN A 191 12.93 -8.64 16.81
CA ASN A 191 13.58 -8.70 18.12
C ASN A 191 14.18 -7.36 18.57
N CYS A 192 13.84 -6.25 17.91
CA CYS A 192 14.35 -4.93 18.27
C CYS A 192 13.42 -4.24 19.29
N PRO A 193 13.96 -3.41 20.21
CA PRO A 193 13.15 -2.65 21.16
C PRO A 193 12.11 -1.73 20.50
N ASP A 194 12.39 -1.28 19.29
CA ASP A 194 11.58 -0.37 18.48
C ASP A 194 10.85 -1.07 17.32
N LYS A 195 10.64 -2.39 17.41
CA LYS A 195 9.95 -3.20 16.38
C LYS A 195 8.60 -2.65 15.91
N PHE A 196 7.90 -1.96 16.80
CA PHE A 196 6.65 -1.27 16.52
C PHE A 196 6.92 0.22 16.58
N LYS A 197 7.49 0.76 15.51
CA LYS A 197 7.78 2.19 15.40
C LYS A 197 6.56 2.95 14.87
N THR A 198 6.24 4.09 15.47
CA THR A 198 5.22 5.01 14.97
C THR A 198 5.88 6.23 14.36
N VAL A 199 5.69 6.45 13.05
CA VAL A 199 6.23 7.58 12.31
C VAL A 199 5.13 8.57 11.98
N ILE A 200 5.13 9.73 12.65
CA ILE A 200 4.08 10.74 12.48
C ILE A 200 4.47 11.81 11.45
N LYS A 201 5.78 12.05 11.32
CA LYS A 201 6.32 13.05 10.41
C LYS A 201 6.55 12.43 9.03
N MET A 202 5.83 12.93 8.04
CA MET A 202 6.08 12.66 6.63
C MET A 202 6.28 13.99 5.89
N GLN A 203 7.02 13.95 4.79
CA GLN A 203 7.41 15.14 4.03
C GLN A 203 7.37 14.88 2.53
N GLN A 204 7.16 15.94 1.75
CA GLN A 204 7.37 15.96 0.31
C GLN A 204 8.69 16.68 0.06
N GLN A 205 9.75 15.92 -0.19
CA GLN A 205 11.05 16.50 -0.56
C GLN A 205 11.12 16.64 -2.07
N GLN A 206 11.49 17.81 -2.58
CA GLN A 206 11.86 17.93 -3.99
C GLN A 206 13.11 17.07 -4.23
N ILE A 207 12.96 16.14 -5.18
CA ILE A 207 14.01 15.29 -5.73
C ILE A 207 14.97 16.15 -6.57
#